data_AF-X1K5X4-F1
#
_entry.id   AF-X1K5X4-F1
#
_cell.length_a   1.000
_cell.length_b   1.000
_cell.length_c   1.000
_cell.angle_alpha   90.00
_cell.angle_beta   90.00
_cell.angle_gamma   90.00
#
_symmetry.space_group_name_H-M   'P 1'
#
loop_
_entity.id
_entity.type
_entity.pdbx_description
1 polymer ?
#
loop_
_entity_poly.entity_id
_entity_poly.type
_entity_poly.pdbx_seq_one_letter_code
_entity_poly.pdbx_strand_id
1 'polypeptide(L)'
;MDYPTVEQLIAEAPGVISKSTLGNLKQVYNLAKYRAASCSLGKMADNLLFIGQGIDDMVDEMAYAFQKGRIESSDYDAYIKKIESFQWGTVPAMVKDALSQKCGCKLVPSK
;
A
#
# COMPACT_ATOMS: atom_id res chain seq x y z
N MET A 1 -7.36 -15.89 -2.39
CA MET A 1 -7.14 -14.95 -3.51
C MET A 1 -5.83 -14.26 -3.21
N ASP A 2 -4.89 -14.26 -4.16
CA ASP A 2 -3.68 -13.47 -4.04
C ASP A 2 -4.06 -12.01 -4.30
N TYR A 3 -3.94 -11.18 -3.27
CA TYR A 3 -4.20 -9.76 -3.38
C TYR A 3 -3.00 -9.06 -4.03
N PRO A 4 -3.21 -8.01 -4.85
CA PRO A 4 -2.11 -7.29 -5.48
C PRO A 4 -1.17 -6.68 -4.42
N THR A 5 0.14 -6.69 -4.66
CA THR A 5 1.13 -6.04 -3.78
C THR A 5 1.27 -4.55 -4.11
N VAL A 6 1.89 -3.78 -3.20
CA VAL A 6 2.22 -2.36 -3.46
C VAL A 6 3.12 -2.25 -4.70
N GLU A 7 4.07 -3.18 -4.87
CA GLU A 7 4.95 -3.19 -6.04
C GLU A 7 4.18 -3.39 -7.35
N GLN A 8 3.19 -4.28 -7.38
CA GLN A 8 2.34 -4.50 -8.55
C GLN A 8 1.44 -3.27 -8.82
N LEU A 9 0.84 -2.69 -7.77
CA LEU A 9 0.01 -1.49 -7.87
C LEU A 9 0.78 -0.32 -8.50
N ILE A 10 2.04 -0.14 -8.09
CA ILE A 10 2.92 0.93 -8.61
C ILE A 10 3.39 0.63 -10.03
N ALA A 11 3.73 -0.61 -10.36
CA ALA A 11 4.20 -0.99 -11.70
C ALA A 11 3.12 -0.81 -12.76
N GLU A 12 1.86 -1.03 -12.38
CA GLU A 12 0.68 -0.91 -13.25
C GLU A 12 0.00 0.46 -13.13
N ALA A 13 0.61 1.41 -12.41
CA ALA A 13 0.05 2.73 -12.22
C ALA A 13 -0.10 3.48 -13.56
N PRO A 14 -1.27 4.07 -13.84
CA PRO A 14 -1.46 4.95 -14.98
C PRO A 14 -0.45 6.09 -15.01
N GLY A 15 0.00 6.48 -16.20
CA GLY A 15 1.00 7.55 -16.39
C GLY A 15 0.53 8.95 -15.96
N VAL A 16 -0.74 9.09 -15.54
CA VAL A 16 -1.31 10.31 -14.97
C VAL A 16 -0.97 10.49 -13.48
N ILE A 17 -0.59 9.41 -12.80
CA ILE A 17 -0.20 9.44 -11.39
C ILE A 17 1.24 9.94 -11.28
N SER A 18 1.46 10.89 -10.37
CA SER A 18 2.72 11.56 -10.20
C SER A 18 3.78 10.61 -9.63
N LYS A 19 5.02 10.78 -10.12
CA LYS A 19 6.17 10.02 -9.61
C LYS A 19 6.42 10.25 -8.12
N SER A 20 6.01 11.42 -7.62
CA SER A 20 6.12 11.77 -6.20
C SER A 20 5.21 10.90 -5.36
N THR A 21 3.94 10.79 -5.73
CA THR A 21 2.94 9.96 -5.03
C THR A 21 3.36 8.48 -5.04
N LEU A 22 3.75 7.95 -6.21
CA LEU A 22 4.26 6.58 -6.32
C LEU A 22 5.54 6.36 -5.50
N GLY A 23 6.44 7.35 -5.47
CA GLY A 23 7.69 7.31 -4.70
C GLY A 23 7.45 7.29 -3.20
N ASN A 24 6.55 8.16 -2.71
CA ASN A 24 6.16 8.26 -1.31
C ASN A 24 5.53 6.94 -0.84
N LEU A 25 4.56 6.40 -1.59
CA LEU A 25 3.91 5.14 -1.27
C LEU A 25 4.94 4.00 -1.14
N LYS A 26 5.86 3.89 -2.11
CA LYS A 26 6.95 2.90 -2.07
C LYS A 26 7.85 3.05 -0.85
N GLN A 27 8.24 4.28 -0.54
CA GLN A 27 9.13 4.56 0.59
C GLN A 27 8.48 4.17 1.92
N VAL A 28 7.25 4.62 2.15
CA VAL A 28 6.51 4.35 3.39
C VAL A 28 6.25 2.85 3.54
N TYR A 29 5.88 2.16 2.46
CA TYR A 29 5.71 0.72 2.49
C TYR A 29 7.00 -0.04 2.86
N ASN A 30 8.15 0.34 2.31
CA ASN A 30 9.44 -0.23 2.71
C ASN A 30 9.77 0.05 4.18
N LEU A 31 9.45 1.25 4.68
CA LEU A 31 9.60 1.57 6.10
C LEU A 31 8.70 0.70 6.97
N ALA A 32 7.44 0.44 6.59
CA ALA A 32 6.55 -0.46 7.31
C ALA A 32 7.14 -1.88 7.40
N LYS A 33 7.66 -2.43 6.29
CA LYS A 33 8.34 -3.73 6.26
C LYS A 33 9.57 -3.76 7.18
N TYR A 34 10.39 -2.71 7.16
CA TYR A 34 11.53 -2.59 8.05
C TYR A 34 11.11 -2.52 9.53
N ARG A 35 10.06 -1.78 9.87
CA ARG A 35 9.52 -1.70 11.24
C ARG A 35 8.92 -3.02 11.72
N ALA A 36 8.24 -3.75 10.84
CA ALA A 36 7.79 -5.11 11.12
C ALA A 36 8.97 -6.04 11.38
N ALA A 37 10.01 -6.01 10.54
CA ALA A 37 11.21 -6.83 10.70
C ALA A 37 12.04 -6.49 11.95
N SER A 38 11.92 -5.27 12.48
CA SER A 38 12.57 -4.81 13.72
C SER A 38 11.66 -4.86 14.95
N CYS A 39 10.45 -5.43 14.83
CA CYS A 39 9.46 -5.54 15.90
C CYS A 39 9.05 -4.21 16.55
N SER A 40 8.98 -3.13 15.77
CA SER A 40 8.55 -1.80 16.23
C SER A 40 7.09 -1.54 15.83
N LEU A 41 6.16 -2.16 16.56
CA LEU A 41 4.72 -2.21 16.19
C LEU A 41 4.06 -0.83 16.06
N GLY A 42 4.29 0.09 17.00
CA GLY A 42 3.69 1.45 16.93
C GLY A 42 4.12 2.21 15.67
N LYS A 43 5.43 2.27 15.42
CA LYS A 43 5.98 2.92 14.21
C LYS A 43 5.58 2.23 12.91
N MET A 44 5.36 0.91 12.97
CA MET A 44 4.83 0.17 11.83
C MET A 44 3.38 0.57 11.55
N ALA A 45 2.52 0.65 12.58
CA ALA A 45 1.13 1.10 12.43
C ALA A 45 1.06 2.54 11.87
N ASP A 46 1.91 3.45 12.35
CA ASP A 46 2.01 4.81 11.81
C ASP A 46 2.35 4.78 10.31
N ASN A 47 3.34 3.98 9.91
CA ASN A 47 3.68 3.81 8.49
C ASN A 47 2.53 3.18 7.68
N LEU A 48 1.73 2.29 8.26
CA LEU A 48 0.57 1.73 7.56
C LEU A 48 -0.52 2.78 7.30
N LEU A 49 -0.72 3.73 8.21
CA LEU A 49 -1.64 4.86 7.99
C LEU A 49 -1.17 5.74 6.83
N PHE A 50 0.13 6.01 6.74
CA PHE A 50 0.71 6.76 5.63
C PHE A 50 0.62 6.03 4.28
N ILE A 51 0.59 4.69 4.26
CA ILE A 51 0.29 3.91 3.04
C ILE A 51 -1.15 4.18 2.59
N GLY A 52 -2.11 4.21 3.53
CA GLY A 52 -3.50 4.56 3.24
C GLY A 52 -3.62 5.94 2.61
N GLN A 53 -2.97 6.94 3.20
CA GLN A 53 -2.95 8.29 2.64
C GLN A 53 -2.33 8.35 1.23
N GLY A 54 -1.23 7.62 0.99
CA GLY A 54 -0.64 7.56 -0.35
C GLY A 54 -1.55 6.91 -1.40
N ILE A 55 -2.45 6.02 -0.99
CA ILE A 55 -3.48 5.45 -1.89
C ILE A 55 -4.57 6.49 -2.17
N ASP A 56 -5.02 7.22 -1.15
CA ASP A 56 -6.00 8.29 -1.31
C ASP A 56 -5.48 9.34 -2.31
N ASP A 57 -4.21 9.74 -2.18
CA ASP A 57 -3.55 10.65 -3.12
C ASP A 57 -3.57 10.11 -4.57
N MET A 58 -3.37 8.80 -4.77
CA MET A 58 -3.46 8.18 -6.10
C MET A 58 -4.88 8.22 -6.67
N VAL A 59 -5.88 7.97 -5.83
CA VAL A 59 -7.30 8.04 -6.23
C VAL A 59 -7.67 9.47 -6.63
N ASP A 60 -7.21 10.47 -5.87
CA ASP A 60 -7.45 11.89 -6.15
C ASP A 60 -6.81 12.32 -7.47
N GLU A 61 -5.55 11.92 -7.72
CA GLU A 61 -4.88 12.22 -8.99
C GLU A 61 -5.60 11.56 -10.19
N MET A 62 -6.07 10.32 -10.02
CA MET A 62 -6.86 9.61 -11.03
C MET A 62 -8.20 10.29 -11.30
N ALA A 63 -8.91 10.69 -10.24
CA ALA A 63 -10.19 11.38 -10.35
C ALA A 63 -10.02 12.73 -11.06
N TYR A 64 -8.97 13.48 -10.71
CA TYR A 64 -8.63 14.73 -11.37
C TYR A 64 -8.30 14.51 -12.86
N ALA A 65 -7.49 13.51 -13.18
CA ALA A 65 -7.14 13.18 -14.57
C ALA A 65 -8.38 12.79 -15.39
N PHE A 66 -9.30 12.02 -14.81
CA PHE A 66 -10.56 11.63 -15.43
C PHE A 66 -11.46 12.84 -15.69
N GLN A 67 -11.64 13.73 -14.70
CA GLN A 67 -12.40 14.98 -14.87
C GLN A 67 -11.83 15.89 -15.97
N LYS A 68 -10.53 15.81 -16.25
CA LYS A 68 -9.85 16.57 -17.31
C LYS A 68 -9.79 15.83 -18.66
N GLY A 69 -10.39 14.65 -18.78
CA GLY A 69 -10.38 13.83 -20.01
C GLY A 69 -9.00 13.34 -20.39
N ARG A 70 -8.09 13.15 -19.43
CA ARG A 70 -6.72 12.68 -19.66
C ARG A 70 -6.58 11.15 -19.56
N ILE A 71 -7.64 10.48 -19.15
CA ILE A 71 -7.74 9.03 -19.02
C ILE A 71 -9.16 8.61 -19.36
N GLU A 72 -9.29 7.46 -20.01
CA GLU A 72 -10.58 6.87 -20.37
C GLU A 72 -11.30 6.29 -19.15
N SER A 73 -12.63 6.26 -19.19
CA SER A 73 -13.44 5.71 -18.08
C SER A 73 -13.11 4.25 -17.77
N SER A 74 -12.82 3.45 -18.80
CA SER A 74 -12.47 2.04 -18.63
C SER A 74 -11.15 1.86 -17.88
N ASP A 75 -10.17 2.72 -18.14
CA ASP A 75 -8.86 2.67 -17.49
C ASP A 75 -8.96 3.19 -16.04
N TYR A 76 -9.79 4.21 -15.80
CA TYR A 76 -10.14 4.67 -14.47
C TYR A 76 -10.78 3.55 -13.64
N ASP A 77 -11.87 2.96 -14.13
CA ASP A 77 -12.62 1.91 -13.43
C ASP A 77 -11.75 0.67 -13.18
N ALA A 78 -10.95 0.27 -14.16
CA ALA A 78 -10.04 -0.87 -14.03
C ALA A 78 -8.99 -0.64 -12.95
N TYR A 79 -8.45 0.59 -12.86
CA TYR A 79 -7.44 0.91 -11.86
C TYR A 79 -8.03 1.07 -10.46
N ILE A 80 -9.20 1.71 -10.32
CA ILE A 80 -9.91 1.81 -9.03
C ILE A 80 -10.21 0.42 -8.46
N LYS A 81 -10.71 -0.52 -9.28
CA LYS A 81 -10.92 -1.91 -8.84
C LYS A 81 -9.67 -2.58 -8.30
N LYS A 82 -8.49 -2.28 -8.86
CA LYS A 82 -7.20 -2.78 -8.34
C LYS A 82 -6.84 -2.16 -7.00
N ILE A 83 -7.05 -0.84 -6.84
CA ILE A 83 -6.86 -0.15 -5.56
C ILE A 83 -7.79 -0.71 -4.49
N GLU A 84 -9.06 -0.92 -4.80
CA GLU A 84 -10.02 -1.53 -3.88
C GLU A 84 -9.58 -2.95 -3.49
N SER A 85 -9.18 -3.77 -4.48
CA SER A 85 -8.67 -5.12 -4.23
C SER A 85 -7.41 -5.12 -3.35
N PHE A 86 -6.60 -4.07 -3.43
CA PHE A 86 -5.45 -3.83 -2.55
C PHE A 86 -5.89 -3.45 -1.12
N GLN A 87 -6.80 -2.48 -0.97
CA GLN A 87 -7.27 -1.97 0.33
C GLN A 87 -8.00 -3.04 1.14
N TRP A 88 -8.87 -3.83 0.50
CA TRP A 88 -9.63 -4.89 1.16
C TRP A 88 -8.80 -6.16 1.45
N GLY A 89 -7.58 -6.23 0.91
CA GLY A 89 -6.80 -7.46 0.82
C GLY A 89 -5.44 -7.50 1.52
N THR A 90 -4.61 -6.48 1.33
CA THR A 90 -3.14 -6.72 1.36
C THR A 90 -2.37 -6.08 2.49
N VAL A 91 -2.81 -4.94 3.04
CA VAL A 91 -2.04 -4.26 4.08
C VAL A 91 -1.94 -5.06 5.39
N PRO A 92 -2.98 -5.80 5.83
CA PRO A 92 -2.87 -6.64 7.01
C PRO A 92 -2.05 -7.91 6.79
N ALA A 93 -2.20 -8.63 5.67
CA ALA A 93 -1.67 -9.99 5.53
C ALA A 93 -0.14 -10.02 5.40
N MET A 94 0.44 -9.28 4.45
CA MET A 94 1.88 -9.35 4.19
C MET A 94 2.73 -8.74 5.32
N VAL A 95 2.17 -7.78 6.07
CA VAL A 95 2.81 -7.21 7.25
C VAL A 95 2.64 -8.14 8.46
N LYS A 96 1.49 -8.81 8.61
CA LYS A 96 1.29 -9.87 9.62
C LYS A 96 2.22 -11.06 9.41
N ASP A 97 2.53 -11.44 8.17
CA ASP A 97 3.48 -12.52 7.88
C ASP A 97 4.90 -12.13 8.32
N ALA A 98 5.35 -10.92 8.00
CA ALA A 98 6.63 -10.39 8.45
C ALA A 98 6.72 -10.31 9.99
N LEU A 99 5.63 -9.94 10.66
CA LEU A 99 5.54 -9.93 12.12
C LEU A 99 5.54 -11.33 12.73
N SER A 100 4.75 -12.25 12.20
CA SER A 100 4.61 -13.60 12.75
C SER A 100 5.92 -14.38 12.62
N GLN A 101 6.60 -14.26 11.48
CA GLN A 101 7.88 -14.94 11.24
C GLN A 101 9.03 -14.38 12.10
N LYS A 102 9.08 -13.07 12.36
CA LYS A 102 10.23 -12.43 13.03
C LYS A 102 10.01 -12.03 14.49
N CYS A 103 8.78 -11.69 14.85
CA CYS A 103 8.42 -11.24 16.20
C CYS A 103 7.66 -12.31 16.99
N GLY A 104 7.11 -13.34 16.33
CA GLY A 104 6.45 -14.48 16.99
C GLY A 104 7.35 -15.21 17.99
N CYS A 105 8.67 -15.28 17.74
CA CYS A 105 9.64 -15.86 18.67
C CYS A 105 9.92 -15.03 19.94
N LYS A 106 9.53 -13.74 19.98
CA LYS A 106 9.69 -12.86 21.16
C LYS A 106 8.42 -12.71 22.00
N LEU A 107 7.30 -13.26 21.53
CA LEU A 107 6.00 -13.20 22.20
C LEU A 107 5.72 -14.40 23.12
N VAL A 108 6.69 -15.31 23.30
CA VAL A 108 6.59 -16.31 24.36
C VAL A 108 6.79 -15.58 25.69
N PRO A 109 5.79 -15.55 26.58
CA PRO A 109 6.02 -15.01 27.91
C PRO A 109 7.04 -15.90 28.60
N SER A 110 8.14 -15.31 29.07
CA SER A 110 8.98 -15.94 30.06
C SER A 110 8.06 -16.34 31.23
N LYS A 111 8.07 -17.64 31.55
CA LYS A 111 7.34 -18.22 32.69
C LYS A 111 7.60 -17.45 33.98
#